data_AF-A0A9D1VRX4-F1
#
_entry.id   AF-A0A9D1VRX4-F1
#
_cell.length_a   1.000
_cell.length_b   1.000
_cell.length_c   1.000
_cell.angle_alpha   90.00
_cell.angle_beta   90.00
_cell.angle_gamma   90.00
#
_symmetry.space_group_name_H-M   'P 1'
#
loop_
_entity.id
_entity.type
_entity.pdbx_description
1 polymer ?
#
loop_
_entity_poly.entity_id
_entity_poly.type
_entity_poly.pdbx_seq_one_letter_code
_entity_poly.pdbx_strand_id
1 'polypeptide(L)' 'GKAPETAWYVISPVHEYNILNRLGLTGKDFVFVEPYYDYVEVDKNPLKIEGYYFNVHHILDVFDRKYRYEE' A
#
# COMPACT_ATOMS: atom_id res chain seq x y z
N GLY A 1 0.21 -6.84 -4.03
CA GLY A 1 0.07 -8.30 -3.88
C GLY A 1 -1.33 -8.70 -3.48
N LYS A 2 -1.75 -9.93 -3.73
CA LYS A 2 -3.09 -10.42 -3.29
C LYS A 2 -3.12 -10.86 -1.82
N ALA A 3 -1.94 -10.96 -1.20
CA ALA A 3 -1.74 -11.28 0.21
C ALA A 3 -0.47 -10.56 0.71
N PRO A 4 -0.27 -10.40 2.04
CA PRO A 4 0.92 -9.75 2.61
C PRO A 4 2.24 -10.32 2.10
N GLU A 5 2.34 -11.64 1.92
CA GLU A 5 3.55 -12.35 1.45
C GLU A 5 3.89 -12.01 0.00
N THR A 6 2.90 -11.53 -0.76
CA THR A 6 3.05 -11.12 -2.17
C THR A 6 2.91 -9.61 -2.34
N ALA A 7 2.90 -8.85 -1.24
CA ALA A 7 2.70 -7.42 -1.25
C ALA A 7 3.70 -6.71 -2.17
N TRP A 8 3.24 -5.68 -2.88
CA TRP A 8 4.14 -4.93 -3.74
C TRP A 8 4.95 -3.96 -2.90
N TYR A 9 6.25 -3.92 -3.12
CA TYR A 9 7.13 -3.00 -2.41
C TYR A 9 6.99 -1.58 -2.98
N VAL A 10 6.77 -0.61 -2.10
CA VAL A 10 6.66 0.80 -2.46
C VAL A 10 7.57 1.66 -1.58
N ILE A 11 8.04 2.78 -2.14
CA ILE A 11 8.90 3.75 -1.46
C ILE A 11 8.21 5.10 -1.24
N SER A 12 6.95 5.21 -1.65
CA SER A 12 6.08 6.37 -1.46
C SER A 12 4.63 5.90 -1.44
N PRO A 13 3.76 6.42 -0.55
CA PRO A 13 2.34 6.05 -0.52
C PRO A 13 1.62 6.32 -1.86
N VAL A 14 2.08 7.33 -2.60
CA VAL A 14 1.51 7.68 -3.92
C VAL A 14 1.69 6.55 -4.94
N HIS A 15 2.70 5.69 -4.77
CA HIS A 15 2.94 4.58 -5.69
C HIS A 15 1.81 3.55 -5.66
N GLU A 16 1.08 3.43 -4.55
CA GLU A 16 -0.01 2.46 -4.40
C GLU A 16 -1.13 2.76 -5.40
N TYR A 17 -1.64 3.99 -5.37
CA TYR A 17 -2.67 4.47 -6.29
C TYR A 17 -2.17 4.53 -7.74
N ASN A 18 -0.90 4.88 -7.97
CA ASN A 18 -0.32 4.85 -9.31
C ASN A 18 -0.35 3.44 -9.91
N ILE A 19 -0.02 2.42 -9.12
CA ILE A 19 -0.06 1.02 -9.56
C ILE A 19 -1.51 0.61 -9.85
N LEU A 20 -2.46 0.92 -8.98
CA LEU A 20 -3.88 0.62 -9.21
C LEU A 20 -4.41 1.27 -10.50
N ASN A 21 -4.13 2.56 -10.69
CA ASN A 21 -4.53 3.29 -11.89
C ASN A 21 -3.91 2.69 -13.17
N ARG A 22 -2.66 2.22 -13.10
CA ARG A 22 -2.00 1.52 -14.22
C ARG A 22 -2.63 0.17 -14.54
N LEU A 23 -3.26 -0.48 -13.56
CA LEU A 23 -4.03 -1.71 -13.75
C LEU A 23 -5.48 -1.44 -14.18
N GLY A 24 -5.86 -0.17 -14.39
CA GLY A 24 -7.23 0.21 -14.73
C GLY A 24 -8.21 0.08 -13.56
N LEU A 25 -7.69 0.16 -12.33
CA LEU A 25 -8.47 0.06 -11.09
C LEU A 25 -8.45 1.40 -10.36
N THR A 26 -9.53 1.70 -9.64
CA THR A 26 -9.65 2.89 -8.81
C THR A 26 -9.62 2.49 -7.35
N GLY A 27 -8.70 3.04 -6.57
CA GLY A 27 -8.67 2.85 -5.12
C GLY A 27 -9.89 3.51 -4.45
N LYS A 28 -10.50 2.82 -3.49
CA LYS A 28 -11.72 3.22 -2.79
C LYS A 28 -11.44 3.57 -1.33
N ASP A 29 -10.73 2.70 -0.62
CA ASP A 29 -10.46 2.85 0.81
C ASP A 29 -9.09 2.25 1.15
N PHE A 30 -8.61 2.54 2.35
CA PHE A 30 -7.27 2.20 2.81
C PHE A 30 -7.32 1.69 4.25
N VAL A 31 -6.61 0.60 4.50
CA VAL A 31 -6.43 0.04 5.86
C VAL A 31 -4.96 -0.29 6.09
N PHE A 32 -4.39 0.27 7.16
CA PHE A 32 -3.09 -0.16 7.66
C PHE A 32 -3.23 -1.54 8.33
N VAL A 33 -2.42 -2.49 7.89
CA VAL A 33 -2.35 -3.86 8.37
C VAL A 33 -0.96 -4.08 8.95
N GLU A 34 -0.92 -4.30 10.27
CA GLU A 34 0.33 -4.55 10.97
C GLU A 34 1.07 -5.80 10.39
N PRO A 35 2.41 -5.79 10.40
CA PRO A 35 3.28 -4.74 10.94
C PRO A 35 3.60 -3.61 9.95
N TYR A 36 3.58 -3.85 8.64
CA TYR A 36 4.14 -2.91 7.65
C TYR A 36 3.41 -2.93 6.30
N TYR A 37 2.11 -3.19 6.31
CA TYR A 37 1.35 -3.37 5.08
C TYR A 37 0.19 -2.40 4.99
N ASP A 38 -0.02 -1.90 3.79
CA ASP A 38 -1.19 -1.14 3.43
C ASP A 38 -2.08 -2.00 2.53
N TYR A 39 -3.34 -2.15 2.91
CA TYR A 39 -4.35 -2.76 2.05
C TYR A 39 -5.21 -1.67 1.45
N VAL A 40 -5.15 -1.53 0.12
CA VAL A 40 -5.99 -0.58 -0.62
C VAL A 40 -7.15 -1.35 -1.26
N GLU A 41 -8.36 -1.08 -0.80
CA GLU A 41 -9.58 -1.55 -1.44
C GLU A 41 -9.74 -0.89 -2.80
N VAL A 42 -10.22 -1.63 -3.80
CA VAL A 42 -10.55 -1.08 -5.10
C VAL A 42 -12.06 -1.04 -5.30
N ASP A 43 -12.54 -0.08 -6.08
CA ASP A 43 -13.95 0.00 -6.45
C ASP A 43 -14.37 -1.18 -7.33
N LYS A 44 -15.69 -1.36 -7.49
CA LYS A 44 -16.29 -2.41 -8.31
C LYS A 44 -15.70 -2.39 -9.71
N ASN A 45 -15.13 -3.52 -10.11
CA ASN A 45 -14.47 -3.70 -11.39
C ASN A 45 -14.89 -5.06 -12.01
N PRO A 46 -14.80 -5.20 -13.35
CA PRO A 46 -15.17 -6.44 -14.04
C PRO A 46 -14.35 -7.67 -13.61
N LEU A 47 -13.14 -7.44 -13.08
CA LEU A 47 -12.21 -8.49 -12.66
C LEU A 47 -12.52 -9.05 -11.26
N LYS A 48 -13.49 -8.46 -10.55
CA LYS A 48 -13.86 -8.80 -9.17
C LYS A 48 -12.66 -8.79 -8.20
N ILE A 49 -11.72 -7.88 -8.45
CA ILE A 49 -10.60 -7.65 -7.54
C ILE A 49 -11.13 -6.79 -6.38
N GLU A 50 -10.83 -7.18 -5.14
CA GLU A 50 -11.27 -6.44 -3.95
C GLU A 50 -10.24 -5.42 -3.49
N GLY A 51 -8.96 -5.70 -3.67
CA GLY A 51 -7.88 -4.81 -3.27
C GLY A 51 -6.50 -5.46 -3.40
N TYR A 52 -5.48 -4.73 -2.97
CA TYR A 52 -4.09 -5.19 -2.98
C TYR A 52 -3.35 -4.75 -1.72
N TYR A 53 -2.41 -5.59 -1.31
CA TYR A 53 -1.43 -5.31 -0.26
C TYR A 53 -0.18 -4.65 -0.83
N PHE A 54 0.31 -3.64 -0.13
CA PHE A 54 1.54 -2.91 -0.39
C PHE A 54 2.43 -2.98 0.85
N ASN A 55 3.73 -3.23 0.65
CA ASN A 55 4.70 -3.23 1.74
C ASN A 55 5.29 -1.83 1.85
N VAL A 56 5.01 -1.17 2.99
CA VAL A 56 5.41 0.20 3.29
C VAL A 56 6.51 0.28 4.34
N HIS A 57 7.13 -0.87 4.70
CA HIS A 57 8.18 -0.94 5.72
C HIS A 57 9.30 0.08 5.47
N HIS A 58 9.73 0.25 4.22
CA HIS A 58 10.80 1.20 3.91
C HIS A 58 10.41 2.66 4.20
N ILE A 59 9.16 3.03 3.93
CA ILE A 59 8.65 4.38 4.21
C ILE A 59 8.67 4.62 5.72
N LEU A 60 8.21 3.63 6.50
CA LEU A 60 8.18 3.67 7.96
C LEU A 60 9.59 3.73 8.56
N ASP A 61 10.53 2.91 8.06
CA ASP A 61 11.94 2.94 8.51
C ASP A 61 12.59 4.29 8.24
N VAL A 62 12.41 4.85 7.03
CA VAL A 62 12.96 6.18 6.70
C VAL A 62 12.31 7.27 7.56
N PHE A 63 11.00 7.20 7.79
CA PHE A 63 10.29 8.13 8.67
C PHE A 63 10.84 8.05 10.10
N ASP A 64 10.93 6.86 10.67
CA ASP A 64 11.47 6.65 12.01
C ASP A 64 12.91 7.17 12.12
N ARG A 65 13.78 6.85 11.15
CA ARG A 65 15.16 7.34 11.16
C ARG A 65 15.27 8.86 11.08
N LYS A 66 14.32 9.52 10.42
CA LYS A 66 14.33 10.98 10.25
C LYS A 66 13.76 11.72 11.47
N TYR A 67 12.79 11.14 12.17
CA TYR A 67 11.99 11.86 13.17
C TYR A 67 12.01 11.26 14.58
N ARG A 68 12.46 10.01 14.77
CA ARG A 68 12.44 9.32 16.08
C ARG A 68 13.63 9.69 16.99
N TYR A 69 14.57 10.51 16.53
CA TYR A 69 15.74 10.97 17.30
C TYR A 69 15.63 12.41 17.84
N GLU A 70 14.45 13.03 17.81
CA GLU A 70 14.21 14.38 18.38
C GLU A 70 13.57 14.35 19.80
N GLU A 71 13.86 13.34 20.63
CA GLU A 71 13.50 13.30 22.06
C GLU A 71 14.74 13.28 22.97
#